data_AF-K0IWE3-F1
#
_entry.id   AF-K0IWE3-F1
#
_cell.length_a   1.000
_cell.length_b   1.000
_cell.length_c   1.000
_cell.angle_alpha   90.00
_cell.angle_beta   90.00
_cell.angle_gamma   90.00
#
_symmetry.space_group_name_H-M   'P 1'
#
loop_
_entity.id
_entity.type
_entity.pdbx_description
1 polymer ?
#
loop_
_entity_poly.entity_id
_entity_poly.type
_entity_poly.pdbx_seq_one_letter_code
_entity_poly.pdbx_strand_id
1 'polypeptide(L)'
;MQNLNNVIDKSKLLENNVKELEDSLDSALFEELGIKKIEESNKTTSKLQFTNFKKLIKWGVEFNLALGGPDEIILSNLFENVRLSSAAHINPRTNYETISDESLISFLPMECISDIYGEIIHRYEGSVSASKGYTRFMEDDVLWAKITPSMQNGKCAVAKKLKNGFGYGSTEYHVIRTDSKKLLNIDIAS
;
A
#
# COMPACT_ATOMS: atom_id res chain seq x y z
N MET A 1 12.82 -39.72 17.51
CA MET A 1 13.70 -38.55 17.29
C MET A 1 14.06 -38.32 15.81
N GLN A 2 14.41 -39.34 15.02
CA GLN A 2 14.76 -39.16 13.59
C GLN A 2 13.68 -38.48 12.72
N ASN A 3 12.40 -38.80 12.94
CA ASN A 3 11.31 -38.21 12.18
C ASN A 3 11.12 -36.70 12.47
N LEU A 4 11.33 -36.28 13.73
CA LEU A 4 11.20 -34.87 14.12
C LEU A 4 12.32 -34.02 13.51
N ASN A 5 13.56 -34.53 13.50
CA ASN A 5 14.70 -33.84 12.88
C ASN A 5 14.51 -33.68 11.36
N ASN A 6 14.03 -34.71 10.67
CA ASN A 6 13.73 -34.61 9.23
C ASN A 6 12.63 -33.58 8.92
N VAL A 7 11.61 -33.48 9.78
CA VAL A 7 10.56 -32.45 9.64
C VAL A 7 11.14 -31.05 9.85
N ILE A 8 11.99 -30.86 10.86
CA ILE A 8 12.65 -29.58 11.14
C ILE A 8 13.55 -29.17 9.97
N ASP A 9 14.34 -30.09 9.43
CA ASP A 9 15.25 -29.80 8.32
C ASP A 9 14.47 -29.45 7.04
N LYS A 10 13.35 -30.14 6.79
CA LYS A 10 12.45 -29.80 5.67
C LYS A 10 11.82 -28.42 5.85
N SER A 11 11.37 -28.06 7.06
CA SER A 11 10.81 -26.74 7.34
C SER A 11 11.85 -25.63 7.10
N LYS A 12 13.08 -25.80 7.58
CA LYS A 12 14.18 -24.85 7.35
C LYS A 12 14.52 -24.69 5.87
N LEU A 13 14.54 -25.80 5.13
CA LEU A 13 14.75 -25.75 3.68
C LEU A 13 13.62 -24.97 2.98
N LEU A 14 12.37 -25.20 3.40
CA LEU A 14 11.23 -24.47 2.86
C LEU A 14 11.32 -22.96 3.16
N GLU A 15 11.69 -22.59 4.39
CA GLU A 15 11.89 -21.20 4.81
C GLU A 15 12.99 -20.51 3.99
N ASN A 16 14.13 -21.19 3.76
CA ASN A 16 15.19 -20.68 2.91
C ASN A 16 14.73 -20.48 1.46
N ASN A 17 13.99 -21.44 0.90
CA ASN A 17 13.46 -21.33 -0.46
C ASN A 17 12.47 -20.17 -0.60
N VAL A 18 11.60 -19.94 0.41
CA VAL A 18 10.69 -18.79 0.44
C VAL A 18 11.48 -17.49 0.43
N LYS A 19 12.52 -17.40 1.26
CA LYS A 19 13.38 -16.22 1.33
C LYS A 19 14.11 -15.95 0.02
N GLU A 20 14.67 -16.98 -0.62
CA GLU A 20 15.34 -16.83 -1.93
C GLU A 20 14.36 -16.37 -3.01
N LEU A 21 13.12 -16.85 -2.98
CA LEU A 21 12.06 -16.41 -3.89
C LEU A 21 11.68 -14.94 -3.64
N GLU A 22 11.51 -14.53 -2.39
CA GLU A 22 11.25 -13.14 -2.00
C GLU A 22 12.39 -12.21 -2.47
N ASP A 23 13.64 -12.57 -2.21
CA ASP A 23 14.81 -11.79 -2.62
C ASP A 23 14.92 -11.67 -4.16
N SER A 24 14.51 -12.71 -4.89
CA SER A 24 14.45 -12.72 -6.36
C SER A 24 13.35 -11.80 -6.89
N LEU A 25 12.15 -11.84 -6.29
CA LEU A 25 11.04 -10.96 -6.63
C LEU A 25 11.39 -9.49 -6.42
N ASP A 26 11.98 -9.16 -5.26
CA ASP A 26 12.40 -7.79 -4.95
C ASP A 26 13.47 -7.30 -5.93
N SER A 27 14.39 -8.18 -6.33
CA SER A 27 15.44 -7.84 -7.29
C SER A 27 14.87 -7.55 -8.68
N ALA A 28 13.96 -8.40 -9.16
CA ALA A 28 13.26 -8.17 -10.42
C ALA A 28 12.43 -6.89 -10.39
N LEU A 29 11.71 -6.64 -9.28
CA LEU A 29 10.90 -5.44 -9.09
C LEU A 29 11.76 -4.17 -9.15
N PHE A 30 12.89 -4.16 -8.46
CA PHE A 30 13.77 -2.99 -8.45
C PHE A 30 14.43 -2.75 -9.80
N GLU A 31 14.76 -3.80 -10.54
CA GLU A 31 15.28 -3.68 -11.90
C GLU A 31 14.23 -3.05 -12.84
N GLU A 32 13.01 -3.58 -12.84
CA GLU A 32 11.90 -3.06 -13.66
C GLU A 32 11.53 -1.61 -13.29
N LEU A 33 11.55 -1.29 -12.00
CA LEU A 33 11.29 0.07 -11.52
C LEU A 33 12.52 0.98 -11.63
N GLY A 34 13.68 0.47 -12.04
CA GLY A 34 14.91 1.26 -12.10
C GLY A 34 15.38 1.80 -10.75
N ILE A 35 14.99 1.15 -9.65
CA ILE A 35 15.34 1.55 -8.29
C ILE A 35 16.77 1.08 -8.01
N LYS A 36 17.67 2.01 -7.73
CA LYS A 36 19.03 1.65 -7.30
C LYS A 36 18.98 1.13 -5.88
N LYS A 37 19.36 -0.13 -5.66
CA LYS A 37 19.64 -0.62 -4.30
C LYS A 37 20.74 0.27 -3.71
N ILE A 38 20.49 0.83 -2.54
CA ILE A 38 21.51 1.53 -1.78
C ILE A 38 22.57 0.50 -1.42
N GLU A 39 23.72 0.56 -2.07
CA GLU A 39 24.89 -0.18 -1.63
C GLU A 39 25.31 0.37 -0.28
N GLU A 40 25.49 -0.51 0.71
CA GLU A 40 26.10 -0.13 1.98
C GLU A 40 27.51 0.39 1.72
N SER A 41 27.69 1.70 1.50
CA SER A 41 29.02 2.25 1.30
C SER A 41 29.82 2.11 2.58
N ASN A 42 31.03 1.57 2.43
CA ASN A 42 32.09 1.42 3.42
C ASN A 42 31.90 2.26 4.69
N LYS A 43 31.60 1.58 5.80
CA LYS A 43 31.64 2.10 7.16
C LYS A 43 32.83 3.04 7.33
N THR A 44 32.58 4.35 7.43
CA THR A 44 33.59 5.27 7.96
C THR A 44 34.01 4.76 9.32
N THR A 45 35.31 4.50 9.48
CA THR A 45 35.99 3.90 10.63
C THR A 45 35.93 4.73 11.92
N SER A 46 35.27 5.89 11.92
CA SER A 46 35.13 6.77 13.09
C SER A 46 34.01 6.28 14.01
N LYS A 47 34.36 5.92 15.25
CA LYS A 47 33.42 5.47 16.30
C LYS A 47 32.40 6.54 16.74
N LEU A 48 32.61 7.81 16.35
CA LEU A 48 31.77 8.96 16.68
C LEU A 48 31.44 9.71 15.40
N GLN A 49 30.15 10.01 15.21
CA GLN A 49 29.64 10.86 14.15
C GLN A 49 28.64 11.86 14.72
N PHE A 50 28.62 13.05 14.12
CA PHE A 50 27.67 14.09 14.45
C PHE A 50 26.73 14.30 13.26
N THR A 51 25.43 14.34 13.52
CA THR A 51 24.41 14.70 12.52
C THR A 51 23.51 15.80 13.05
N ASN A 52 22.90 16.56 12.15
CA ASN A 52 21.95 17.59 12.53
C ASN A 52 20.61 16.92 12.91
N PHE A 53 19.98 17.35 13.99
CA PHE A 53 18.67 16.83 14.40
C PHE A 53 17.62 16.89 13.28
N LYS A 54 17.63 17.95 12.46
CA LYS A 54 16.72 18.09 11.30
C LYS A 54 16.92 17.03 10.21
N LYS A 55 18.07 16.36 10.20
CA LYS A 55 18.42 15.30 9.24
C LYS A 55 18.18 13.89 9.82
N LEU A 56 17.74 13.79 11.08
CA LEU A 56 17.42 12.50 11.68
C LEU A 56 16.11 11.97 11.08
N ILE A 57 16.19 10.77 10.52
CA ILE A 57 15.06 10.11 9.85
C ILE A 57 14.30 9.24 10.85
N LYS A 58 15.03 8.48 11.66
CA LYS A 58 14.53 7.60 12.71
C LYS A 58 15.45 7.63 13.93
N TRP A 59 14.92 7.19 15.06
CA TRP A 59 15.74 6.88 16.24
C TRP A 59 16.52 5.60 15.97
N GLY A 60 17.86 5.68 15.97
CA GLY A 60 18.76 4.55 15.74
C GLY A 60 19.96 4.96 14.91
N VAL A 61 21.17 4.60 15.34
CA VAL A 61 22.42 5.06 14.70
C VAL A 61 22.54 4.42 13.32
N GLU A 62 22.17 3.16 13.18
CA GLU A 62 22.15 2.38 11.93
C GLU A 62 21.33 3.06 10.81
N PHE A 63 20.16 3.61 11.11
CA PHE A 63 19.31 4.28 10.11
C PHE A 63 19.84 5.65 9.68
N ASN A 64 20.60 6.31 10.55
CA ASN A 64 21.22 7.59 10.24
C ASN A 64 22.63 7.43 9.66
N LEU A 65 23.18 6.21 9.69
CA LEU A 65 24.39 5.78 8.99
C LEU A 65 24.08 5.29 7.57
N ALA A 66 22.86 4.81 7.33
CA ALA A 66 22.41 4.42 5.99
C ALA A 66 22.48 5.63 5.05
N LEU A 67 23.06 5.41 3.86
CA LEU A 67 23.14 6.43 2.83
C LEU A 67 21.73 6.84 2.39
N GLY A 68 21.46 8.13 2.49
CA GLY A 68 20.29 8.76 1.89
C GLY A 68 19.17 9.06 2.86
N GLY A 69 18.57 10.25 2.69
CA GLY A 69 17.29 10.59 3.31
C GLY A 69 16.20 9.57 2.94
N PRO A 70 15.02 9.60 3.58
CA PRO A 70 13.89 8.76 3.16
C PRO A 70 13.53 8.97 1.68
N ASP A 71 13.82 10.17 1.16
CA ASP A 71 13.62 10.55 -0.24
C ASP A 71 14.60 9.86 -1.22
N GLU A 72 15.69 9.27 -0.73
CA GLU A 72 16.72 8.62 -1.56
C GLU A 72 16.59 7.09 -1.60
N ILE A 73 15.77 6.50 -0.73
CA ILE A 73 15.64 5.03 -0.56
C ILE A 73 14.98 4.36 -1.77
N ILE A 74 14.08 5.06 -2.46
CA ILE A 74 13.30 4.52 -3.60
C ILE A 74 13.39 5.48 -4.79
N LEU A 75 14.61 5.92 -5.12
CA LEU A 75 14.83 6.71 -6.32
C LEU A 75 14.92 5.80 -7.54
N SER A 76 13.98 6.01 -8.47
CA SER A 76 14.00 5.38 -9.78
C SER A 76 14.80 6.23 -10.76
N ASN A 77 15.61 5.59 -11.61
CA ASN A 77 16.25 6.22 -12.76
C ASN A 77 15.37 6.19 -14.02
N LEU A 78 14.29 5.40 -14.03
CA LEU A 78 13.35 5.26 -15.14
C LEU A 78 12.12 6.17 -14.98
N PHE A 79 11.66 6.35 -13.73
CA PHE A 79 10.45 7.06 -13.40
C PHE A 79 10.74 8.27 -12.51
N GLU A 80 10.11 9.40 -12.85
CA GLU A 80 10.20 10.60 -12.02
C GLU A 80 9.46 10.38 -10.69
N ASN A 81 10.15 10.68 -9.59
CA ASN A 81 9.57 10.62 -8.25
C ASN A 81 8.79 11.90 -7.97
N VAL A 82 7.48 11.80 -7.90
CA VAL A 82 6.57 12.92 -7.62
C VAL A 82 5.80 12.69 -6.33
N ARG A 83 5.33 13.77 -5.71
CA ARG A 83 4.46 13.64 -4.53
C ARG A 83 3.15 12.96 -4.93
N LEU A 84 2.62 12.09 -4.08
CA LEU A 84 1.33 11.44 -4.35
C LEU A 84 0.22 12.47 -4.60
N SER A 85 0.20 13.57 -3.85
CA SER A 85 -0.76 14.68 -4.03
C SER A 85 -0.64 15.43 -5.36
N SER A 86 0.48 15.31 -6.08
CA SER A 86 0.61 15.85 -7.45
C SER A 86 0.12 14.90 -8.53
N ALA A 87 0.02 13.59 -8.23
CA ALA A 87 -0.43 12.58 -9.18
C ALA A 87 -1.89 12.16 -8.97
N ALA A 88 -2.42 12.31 -7.75
CA ALA A 88 -3.76 11.88 -7.36
C ALA A 88 -4.38 12.79 -6.30
N HIS A 89 -5.71 12.85 -6.27
CA HIS A 89 -6.46 13.51 -5.22
C HIS A 89 -6.53 12.62 -3.99
N ILE A 90 -6.17 13.17 -2.84
CA ILE A 90 -6.17 12.45 -1.56
C ILE A 90 -7.39 12.89 -0.74
N ASN A 91 -8.23 11.92 -0.36
CA ASN A 91 -9.52 12.09 0.29
C ASN A 91 -10.42 13.12 -0.42
N PRO A 92 -10.63 13.01 -1.75
CA PRO A 92 -11.54 13.91 -2.44
C PRO A 92 -12.95 13.80 -1.87
N ARG A 93 -13.73 14.87 -1.96
CA ARG A 93 -15.16 14.79 -1.65
C ARG A 93 -15.87 14.01 -2.75
N THR A 94 -16.79 13.14 -2.34
CA THR A 94 -17.68 12.42 -3.24
C THR A 94 -19.10 12.85 -2.94
N ASN A 95 -19.73 13.49 -3.92
CA ASN A 95 -21.12 13.92 -3.83
C ASN A 95 -22.00 12.92 -4.59
N TYR A 96 -23.15 12.58 -4.01
CA TYR A 96 -24.14 11.68 -4.60
C TYR A 96 -25.32 12.45 -5.20
N GLU A 97 -25.13 13.72 -5.58
CA GLU A 97 -26.21 14.63 -6.02
C GLU A 97 -27.00 14.10 -7.24
N THR A 98 -26.40 13.19 -8.01
CA THR A 98 -27.04 12.54 -9.15
C THR A 98 -27.95 11.36 -8.77
N ILE A 99 -28.03 10.99 -7.48
CA ILE A 99 -28.73 9.79 -7.00
C ILE A 99 -29.64 10.14 -5.81
N SER A 100 -30.85 9.55 -5.79
CA SER A 100 -31.79 9.70 -4.67
C SER A 100 -31.24 9.12 -3.36
N ASP A 101 -31.55 9.76 -2.23
CA ASP A 101 -31.20 9.34 -0.86
C ASP A 101 -31.66 7.90 -0.50
N GLU A 102 -32.67 7.40 -1.20
CA GLU A 102 -33.23 6.05 -1.01
C GLU A 102 -32.54 4.99 -1.88
N SER A 103 -31.75 5.41 -2.87
CA SER A 103 -31.09 4.50 -3.80
C SER A 103 -30.05 3.66 -3.07
N LEU A 104 -29.94 2.40 -3.47
CA LEU A 104 -28.92 1.48 -2.95
C LEU A 104 -27.58 1.76 -3.62
N ILE A 105 -26.54 1.87 -2.82
CA ILE A 105 -25.12 1.99 -3.22
C ILE A 105 -24.29 0.96 -2.44
N SER A 106 -23.03 0.78 -2.80
CA SER A 106 -22.17 -0.20 -2.12
C SER A 106 -21.78 0.26 -0.71
N PHE A 107 -21.86 -0.66 0.25
CA PHE A 107 -21.34 -0.47 1.61
C PHE A 107 -20.17 -1.41 1.85
N LEU A 108 -18.98 -0.84 2.14
CA LEU A 108 -17.72 -1.56 2.32
C LEU A 108 -17.09 -1.25 3.68
N PRO A 109 -17.54 -1.87 4.79
CA PRO A 109 -16.80 -1.86 6.06
C PRO A 109 -15.40 -2.49 5.91
N MET A 110 -14.54 -2.32 6.92
CA MET A 110 -13.13 -2.76 6.85
C MET A 110 -12.97 -4.27 6.62
N GLU A 111 -13.92 -5.06 7.12
CA GLU A 111 -13.99 -6.52 6.89
C GLU A 111 -14.16 -6.90 5.43
N CYS A 112 -14.62 -5.99 4.57
CA CYS A 112 -14.77 -6.25 3.14
C CYS A 112 -13.45 -6.18 2.38
N ILE A 113 -12.36 -5.73 3.00
CA ILE A 113 -11.06 -5.52 2.36
C ILE A 113 -10.09 -6.62 2.79
N SER A 114 -9.51 -7.32 1.83
CA SER A 114 -8.48 -8.34 2.06
C SER A 114 -7.23 -7.73 2.71
N ASP A 115 -6.61 -8.48 3.61
CA ASP A 115 -5.28 -8.24 4.18
C ASP A 115 -4.13 -8.82 3.36
N ILE A 116 -4.42 -9.57 2.29
CA ILE A 116 -3.40 -10.28 1.51
C ILE A 116 -3.43 -9.86 0.05
N TYR A 117 -4.63 -9.84 -0.57
CA TYR A 117 -4.76 -9.76 -2.03
C TYR A 117 -5.14 -8.38 -2.56
N GLY A 118 -5.31 -7.39 -1.68
CA GLY A 118 -5.65 -6.03 -2.11
C GLY A 118 -7.01 -5.92 -2.80
N GLU A 119 -7.98 -6.76 -2.43
CA GLU A 119 -9.27 -6.88 -3.10
C GLU A 119 -10.47 -6.75 -2.16
N ILE A 120 -11.64 -6.52 -2.76
CA ILE A 120 -12.93 -6.50 -2.05
C ILE A 120 -13.49 -7.92 -2.00
N ILE A 121 -13.48 -8.54 -0.82
CA ILE A 121 -13.92 -9.93 -0.60
C ILE A 121 -15.43 -10.06 -0.38
N HIS A 122 -16.06 -9.03 0.20
CA HIS A 122 -17.49 -8.99 0.48
C HIS A 122 -18.07 -7.64 0.06
N ARG A 123 -19.32 -7.65 -0.38
CA ARG A 123 -20.00 -6.46 -0.88
C ARG A 123 -21.37 -6.38 -0.25
N TYR A 124 -21.56 -5.40 0.61
CA TYR A 124 -22.89 -5.08 1.12
C TYR A 124 -23.50 -3.95 0.29
N GLU A 125 -24.81 -3.80 0.39
CA GLU A 125 -25.55 -2.66 -0.16
C GLU A 125 -26.17 -1.88 0.98
N GLY A 126 -26.31 -0.58 0.81
CA GLY A 126 -27.01 0.29 1.74
C GLY A 126 -27.48 1.56 1.06
N SER A 127 -28.40 2.29 1.68
CA SER A 127 -28.96 3.49 1.09
C SER A 127 -27.96 4.64 1.08
N VAL A 128 -28.11 5.55 0.11
CA VAL A 128 -27.35 6.82 0.07
C VAL A 128 -27.50 7.60 1.38
N SER A 129 -28.70 7.62 1.97
CA SER A 129 -28.96 8.26 3.26
C SER A 129 -28.13 7.70 4.42
N ALA A 130 -27.83 6.39 4.42
CA ALA A 130 -27.02 5.73 5.43
C ALA A 130 -25.51 6.05 5.30
N SER A 131 -25.08 6.67 4.20
CA SER A 131 -23.68 7.08 4.00
C SER A 131 -23.23 8.25 4.88
N LYS A 132 -24.16 8.91 5.59
CA LYS A 132 -23.83 10.06 6.45
C LYS A 132 -22.93 9.58 7.60
N GLY A 133 -21.80 10.26 7.79
CA GLY A 133 -20.81 9.90 8.82
C GLY A 133 -19.81 8.82 8.40
N TYR A 134 -19.89 8.30 7.17
CA TYR A 134 -18.95 7.34 6.61
C TYR A 134 -18.03 7.99 5.56
N THR A 135 -16.93 7.30 5.22
CA THR A 135 -16.09 7.72 4.09
C THR A 135 -16.80 7.39 2.79
N ARG A 136 -16.89 8.36 1.88
CA ARG A 136 -17.57 8.23 0.58
C ARG A 136 -16.55 8.14 -0.54
N PHE A 137 -16.77 7.21 -1.47
CA PHE A 137 -15.91 6.94 -2.61
C PHE A 137 -16.76 6.58 -3.83
N MET A 138 -16.12 6.52 -4.98
CA MET A 138 -16.74 6.17 -6.26
C MET A 138 -15.94 5.07 -6.96
N GLU A 139 -16.49 4.60 -8.07
CA GLU A 139 -15.83 3.62 -8.94
C GLU A 139 -14.40 4.06 -9.26
N ASP A 140 -13.47 3.09 -9.25
CA ASP A 140 -12.03 3.24 -9.51
C ASP A 140 -11.23 4.00 -8.44
N ASP A 141 -11.83 4.41 -7.32
CA ASP A 141 -11.07 4.92 -6.17
C ASP A 141 -10.24 3.82 -5.51
N VAL A 142 -9.03 4.15 -5.07
CA VAL A 142 -8.23 3.26 -4.20
C VAL A 142 -8.58 3.55 -2.74
N LEU A 143 -9.02 2.51 -2.04
CA LEU A 143 -9.28 2.53 -0.60
C LEU A 143 -8.06 2.01 0.13
N TRP A 144 -7.58 2.73 1.14
CA TRP A 144 -6.44 2.29 1.96
C TRP A 144 -6.70 2.55 3.44
N ALA A 145 -6.42 1.58 4.31
CA ALA A 145 -6.67 1.73 5.75
C ALA A 145 -5.76 2.79 6.41
N LYS A 146 -6.36 3.63 7.26
CA LYS A 146 -5.69 4.68 8.06
C LYS A 146 -5.14 4.19 9.39
N ILE A 147 -5.69 3.11 9.95
CA ILE A 147 -5.41 2.67 11.32
C ILE A 147 -4.65 1.35 11.39
N THR A 148 -3.91 1.16 12.46
CA THR A 148 -3.20 -0.09 12.80
C THR A 148 -4.12 -1.01 13.60
N PRO A 149 -4.15 -2.34 13.37
CA PRO A 149 -3.25 -3.15 12.54
C PRO A 149 -3.55 -3.13 11.04
N SER A 150 -4.72 -2.69 10.60
CA SER A 150 -5.16 -2.78 9.19
C SER A 150 -4.20 -2.15 8.18
N MET A 151 -3.58 -1.02 8.52
CA MET A 151 -2.57 -0.34 7.70
C MET A 151 -1.30 -1.18 7.54
N GLN A 152 -0.84 -1.83 8.61
CA GLN A 152 0.35 -2.71 8.58
C GLN A 152 0.07 -3.99 7.80
N ASN A 153 -1.16 -4.50 7.90
CA ASN A 153 -1.64 -5.62 7.12
C ASN A 153 -1.95 -5.22 5.67
N GLY A 154 -1.59 -4.01 5.24
CA GLY A 154 -1.73 -3.59 3.85
C GLY A 154 -3.17 -3.57 3.33
N LYS A 155 -4.18 -3.48 4.19
CA LYS A 155 -5.60 -3.49 3.76
C LYS A 155 -5.87 -2.32 2.82
N CYS A 156 -5.92 -2.65 1.54
CA CYS A 156 -6.23 -1.74 0.45
C CYS A 156 -7.07 -2.46 -0.59
N ALA A 157 -7.82 -1.72 -1.40
CA ALA A 157 -8.45 -2.26 -2.59
C ALA A 157 -8.80 -1.17 -3.59
N VAL A 158 -8.90 -1.53 -4.86
CA VAL A 158 -9.54 -0.69 -5.87
C VAL A 158 -11.05 -0.90 -5.81
N ALA A 159 -11.81 0.20 -5.66
CA ALA A 159 -13.26 0.21 -5.57
C ALA A 159 -13.90 -0.06 -6.94
N LYS A 160 -13.87 -1.32 -7.36
CA LYS A 160 -14.46 -1.78 -8.63
C LYS A 160 -15.82 -2.40 -8.42
N LYS A 161 -16.68 -2.37 -9.45
CA LYS A 161 -18.02 -2.99 -9.50
C LYS A 161 -18.91 -2.48 -8.36
N LEU A 162 -18.91 -1.18 -8.09
CA LEU A 162 -19.78 -0.58 -7.09
C LEU A 162 -21.21 -0.49 -7.61
N LYS A 163 -22.18 -0.69 -6.72
CA LYS A 163 -23.60 -0.51 -7.02
C LYS A 163 -23.83 0.96 -7.35
N ASN A 164 -24.36 1.22 -8.54
CA ASN A 164 -24.54 2.58 -9.09
C ASN A 164 -23.25 3.41 -9.19
N GLY A 165 -22.08 2.78 -9.16
CA GLY A 165 -20.77 3.47 -9.28
C GLY A 165 -20.35 4.24 -8.03
N PHE A 166 -21.06 4.08 -6.90
CA PHE A 166 -20.76 4.77 -5.65
C PHE A 166 -20.73 3.81 -4.47
N GLY A 167 -19.98 4.19 -3.44
CA GLY A 167 -20.00 3.46 -2.20
C GLY A 167 -19.52 4.26 -1.01
N TYR A 168 -19.87 3.76 0.17
CA TYR A 168 -19.41 4.29 1.44
C TYR A 168 -18.88 3.17 2.32
N GLY A 169 -18.05 3.52 3.30
CA GLY A 169 -17.39 2.54 4.15
C GLY A 169 -16.73 3.17 5.36
N SER A 170 -15.86 2.42 6.02
CA SER A 170 -15.20 2.85 7.25
C SER A 170 -14.69 4.29 7.19
N THR A 171 -14.85 5.04 8.28
CA THR A 171 -14.27 6.40 8.46
C THR A 171 -12.73 6.36 8.41
N GLU A 172 -12.17 5.17 8.58
CA GLU A 172 -10.74 4.88 8.62
C GLU A 172 -10.16 4.51 7.24
N TYR A 173 -10.81 4.91 6.15
CA TYR A 173 -10.21 4.82 4.81
C TYR A 173 -9.59 6.14 4.36
N HIS A 174 -8.37 6.07 3.84
CA HIS A 174 -7.90 6.99 2.83
C HIS A 174 -8.52 6.62 1.48
N VAL A 175 -9.03 7.63 0.79
CA VAL A 175 -9.53 7.51 -0.58
C VAL A 175 -8.54 8.19 -1.49
N ILE A 176 -7.97 7.47 -2.45
CA ILE A 176 -7.04 8.02 -3.43
C ILE A 176 -7.70 7.92 -4.79
N ARG A 177 -7.93 9.06 -5.43
CA ARG A 177 -8.57 9.16 -6.74
C ARG A 177 -7.59 9.66 -7.77
N THR A 178 -7.49 8.96 -8.89
CA THR A 178 -6.64 9.37 -10.00
C THR A 178 -7.52 9.99 -11.10
N ASP A 179 -7.05 11.07 -11.73
CA ASP A 179 -7.72 11.65 -12.92
C ASP A 179 -7.32 10.90 -14.21
N SER A 180 -6.35 9.98 -14.09
CA SER A 180 -5.70 9.27 -15.18
C SER A 180 -5.96 7.78 -15.03
N LYS A 181 -6.80 7.22 -15.91
CA LYS A 181 -6.95 5.76 -16.07
C LYS A 181 -5.61 5.06 -16.37
N LYS A 182 -4.65 5.80 -16.94
CA LYS A 182 -3.28 5.34 -17.23
C LYS A 182 -2.47 5.02 -15.96
N LEU A 183 -2.67 5.75 -14.86
CA LEU A 183 -1.95 5.51 -13.61
C LEU A 183 -2.39 4.24 -12.90
N LEU A 184 -3.62 3.79 -13.15
CA LEU A 184 -4.13 2.54 -12.58
C LEU A 184 -3.72 1.31 -13.38
N ASN A 185 -3.19 1.49 -14.61
CA ASN A 185 -2.77 0.46 -15.57
C ASN A 185 -3.41 -0.92 -15.32
N ILE A 186 -4.74 -0.96 -15.42
CA ILE A 186 -5.59 -2.13 -15.09
C ILE A 186 -5.50 -3.22 -16.19
N ASP A 187 -4.78 -2.98 -17.29
CA ASP A 187 -4.60 -3.93 -18.38
C ASP A 187 -3.36 -4.82 -18.18
N ILE A 188 -3.29 -5.53 -17.04
CA ILE A 188 -2.44 -6.72 -16.93
C ILE A 188 -3.35 -7.94 -17.04
N ALA A 189 -3.40 -8.48 -18.26
CA ALA A 189 -3.91 -9.79 -18.67
C ALA A 189 -5.45 -10.01 -18.55
N SER A 190 -6.13 -9.82 -19.68
CA SER A 190 -7.15 -10.75 -20.16
C SER A 190 -6.54 -12.12 -20.48
#